data_AF-A0A812Z4Z2-F1
#
_entry.id   AF-A0A812Z4Z2-F1
#
_cell.length_a   1.000
_cell.length_b   1.000
_cell.length_c   1.000
_cell.angle_alpha   90.00
_cell.angle_beta   90.00
_cell.angle_gamma   90.00
#
_symmetry.space_group_name_H-M   'P 1'
#
loop_
_entity.id
_entity.type
_entity.pdbx_description
1 polymer ?
#
loop_
_entity_poly.entity_id
_entity_poly.type
_entity_poly.pdbx_seq_one_letter_code
_entity_poly.pdbx_strand_id
1 'polypeptide(L)'
;MTAPGALMAMPVLIVNMGGEMVYILAQRLQAQQIPSQKGQKVLCDVVRTMYYPRFIEELFKPQEIYSLQSTRQIFDRLAHSSIMRLNESSMGKLFDLMIMGFKLQLMTVTSPKDIVDVTMNHLDELRRLAGALSSSSL
;
A
#
# COMPACT_ATOMS: atom_id res chain seq x y z
N MET A 1 7.64 -0.27 -29.60
CA MET A 1 7.75 -1.60 -28.97
C MET A 1 7.83 -1.38 -27.48
N THR A 2 6.75 -1.65 -26.73
CA THR A 2 6.79 -1.66 -25.27
C THR A 2 7.59 -2.89 -24.82
N ALA A 3 8.61 -2.69 -23.98
CA ALA A 3 9.37 -3.81 -23.42
C ALA A 3 8.42 -4.70 -22.59
N PRO A 4 8.45 -6.04 -22.71
CA PRO A 4 7.56 -6.92 -21.95
C PRO A 4 7.57 -6.66 -20.44
N GLY A 5 8.72 -6.25 -19.90
CA GLY A 5 8.84 -5.87 -18.48
C GLY A 5 8.02 -4.65 -18.07
N ALA A 6 7.72 -3.73 -18.99
CA ALA A 6 6.88 -2.56 -18.71
C ALA A 6 5.43 -2.95 -18.36
N LEU A 7 4.96 -4.09 -18.88
CA LEU A 7 3.62 -4.62 -18.60
C LEU A 7 3.50 -5.25 -17.19
N MET A 8 4.63 -5.39 -16.48
CA MET A 8 4.71 -5.92 -15.11
C MET A 8 5.06 -4.83 -14.09
N ALA A 9 5.01 -3.55 -14.49
CA ALA A 9 5.26 -2.43 -13.58
C ALA A 9 4.09 -2.17 -12.60
N MET A 10 2.88 -2.59 -12.97
CA MET A 10 1.67 -2.31 -12.19
C MET A 10 1.65 -2.97 -10.80
N PRO A 11 2.03 -4.26 -10.63
CA PRO A 11 2.20 -4.86 -9.31
C PRO A 11 3.20 -4.12 -8.43
N VAL A 12 4.37 -3.76 -8.98
CA VAL A 12 5.41 -3.06 -8.24
C VAL A 12 4.89 -1.72 -7.74
N LEU A 13 4.20 -0.95 -8.60
CA LEU A 13 3.62 0.34 -8.24
C LEU A 13 2.61 0.21 -7.09
N ILE A 14 1.61 -0.67 -7.22
CA ILE A 14 0.53 -0.78 -6.24
C ILE A 14 1.03 -1.34 -4.91
N VAL A 15 1.88 -2.36 -4.95
CA VAL A 15 2.41 -2.99 -3.72
C VAL A 15 3.23 -1.99 -2.92
N ASN A 16 4.15 -1.26 -3.56
CA ASN A 16 4.98 -0.30 -2.84
C ASN A 16 4.18 0.93 -2.37
N MET A 17 3.30 1.50 -3.23
CA MET A 17 2.45 2.61 -2.80
C MET A 17 1.50 2.21 -1.66
N GLY A 18 1.00 0.97 -1.65
CA GLY A 18 0.19 0.47 -0.54
C GLY A 18 1.00 0.18 0.73
N GLY A 19 2.28 -0.18 0.60
CA GLY A 19 3.22 -0.18 1.73
C GLY A 19 3.31 1.20 2.39
N GLU A 20 3.63 2.22 1.58
CA GLU A 20 3.66 3.62 2.03
C GLU A 20 2.32 4.06 2.66
N MET A 21 1.20 3.65 2.07
CA MET A 21 -0.13 3.92 2.63
C MET A 21 -0.24 3.45 4.08
N VAL A 22 0.08 2.18 4.33
CA VAL A 22 -0.08 1.56 5.64
C VAL A 22 0.90 2.17 6.65
N TYR A 23 2.12 2.53 6.22
CA TYR A 23 3.08 3.24 7.08
C TYR A 23 2.55 4.60 7.53
N ILE A 24 2.05 5.40 6.58
CA ILE A 24 1.50 6.72 6.87
C ILE A 24 0.26 6.59 7.76
N LEU A 25 -0.61 5.62 7.50
CA LEU A 25 -1.78 5.37 8.33
C LEU A 25 -1.38 4.94 9.75
N ALA A 26 -0.40 4.04 9.90
CA ALA A 26 0.09 3.59 11.20
C ALA A 26 0.65 4.77 12.02
N GLN A 27 1.48 5.61 11.40
CA GLN A 27 2.01 6.82 12.02
C GLN A 27 0.92 7.81 12.43
N ARG A 28 -0.09 8.03 11.57
CA ARG A 28 -1.23 8.92 11.88
C ARG A 28 -2.06 8.40 13.04
N LEU A 29 -2.35 7.10 13.07
CA LEU A 29 -3.10 6.47 14.16
C LEU A 29 -2.35 6.59 15.49
N GLN A 30 -1.02 6.39 15.47
CA GLN A 30 -0.17 6.57 16.64
C GLN A 30 -0.15 8.03 17.12
N ALA A 31 0.03 8.98 16.21
CA ALA A 31 0.07 10.41 16.52
C ALA A 31 -1.25 10.93 17.12
N GLN A 32 -2.38 10.36 16.69
CA GLN A 32 -3.71 10.65 17.24
C GLN A 32 -4.04 9.85 18.51
N GLN A 33 -3.11 9.03 19.01
CA GLN A 33 -3.30 8.19 20.19
C GLN A 33 -4.53 7.27 20.09
N ILE A 34 -4.84 6.77 18.90
CA ILE A 34 -5.93 5.82 18.70
C ILE A 34 -5.59 4.53 19.46
N PRO A 35 -6.54 3.93 20.20
CA PRO A 35 -6.31 2.68 20.91
C PRO A 35 -5.71 1.60 19.99
N SER A 36 -4.64 0.94 20.44
CA SER A 36 -3.84 0.03 19.62
C SER A 36 -4.68 -1.04 18.92
N GLN A 37 -5.68 -1.60 19.61
CA GLN A 37 -6.59 -2.60 19.03
C GLN A 37 -7.41 -2.05 17.86
N LYS A 38 -7.92 -0.81 17.98
CA LYS A 38 -8.69 -0.15 16.92
C LYS A 38 -7.79 0.25 15.75
N GLY A 39 -6.62 0.81 16.04
CA GLY A 39 -5.64 1.17 15.03
C GLY A 39 -5.17 -0.04 14.24
N GLN A 40 -4.86 -1.13 14.93
CA GLN A 40 -4.45 -2.38 14.30
C GLN A 40 -5.54 -2.98 13.42
N LYS A 41 -6.81 -2.97 13.88
CA LYS A 41 -7.95 -3.40 13.05
C LYS A 41 -8.05 -2.61 11.75
N VAL A 42 -7.88 -1.27 11.81
CA VAL A 42 -7.88 -0.42 10.62
C VAL A 42 -6.80 -0.83 9.64
N LEU A 43 -5.54 -1.00 10.11
CA LEU A 43 -4.44 -1.42 9.24
C LEU A 43 -4.67 -2.81 8.64
N CYS A 44 -5.21 -3.74 9.41
CA CYS A 44 -5.48 -5.11 8.95
C CYS A 44 -6.59 -5.17 7.90
N ASP A 45 -7.65 -4.39 8.06
CA ASP A 45 -8.73 -4.31 7.08
C ASP A 45 -8.21 -3.80 5.73
N VAL A 46 -7.33 -2.78 5.75
CA VAL A 46 -6.67 -2.24 4.55
C VAL A 46 -5.77 -3.30 3.90
N VAL A 47 -4.87 -3.92 4.66
CA VAL A 47 -3.95 -4.95 4.15
C VAL A 47 -4.72 -6.15 3.59
N ARG A 48 -5.74 -6.64 4.30
CA ARG A 48 -6.56 -7.77 3.84
C ARG A 48 -7.27 -7.47 2.53
N THR A 49 -7.76 -6.25 2.36
CA THR A 49 -8.41 -5.81 1.12
C THR A 49 -7.39 -5.69 -0.01
N MET A 50 -6.20 -5.14 0.28
CA MET A 50 -5.11 -4.96 -0.68
C MET A 50 -4.55 -6.29 -1.20
N TYR A 51 -4.52 -7.34 -0.38
CA TYR A 51 -4.05 -8.68 -0.78
C TYR A 51 -5.19 -9.68 -0.99
N TYR A 52 -6.39 -9.19 -1.33
CA TYR A 52 -7.47 -10.09 -1.73
C TYR A 52 -7.06 -10.87 -2.99
N PRO A 53 -7.14 -12.22 -3.01
CA PRO A 53 -6.54 -13.04 -4.07
C PRO A 53 -6.93 -12.62 -5.48
N ARG A 54 -8.23 -12.35 -5.72
CA ARG A 54 -8.70 -11.91 -7.04
C ARG A 54 -8.10 -10.56 -7.46
N PHE A 55 -7.91 -9.63 -6.53
CA PHE A 55 -7.31 -8.34 -6.84
C PHE A 55 -5.84 -8.50 -7.23
N ILE A 56 -5.09 -9.33 -6.49
CA ILE A 56 -3.69 -9.63 -6.80
C ILE A 56 -3.57 -10.38 -8.13
N GLU A 57 -4.43 -11.36 -8.39
CA GLU A 57 -4.45 -12.08 -9.68
C GLU A 57 -4.68 -11.13 -10.86
N GLU A 58 -5.62 -10.19 -10.76
CA GLU A 58 -5.83 -9.17 -11.79
C GLU A 58 -4.65 -8.20 -11.92
N LEU A 59 -4.03 -7.82 -10.80
CA LEU A 59 -2.91 -6.90 -10.78
C LEU A 59 -1.67 -7.45 -11.51
N PHE A 60 -1.42 -8.76 -11.38
CA PHE A 60 -0.28 -9.46 -11.97
C PHE A 60 -0.49 -9.91 -13.43
N LYS A 61 -1.64 -9.61 -14.04
CA LYS A 61 -1.81 -9.78 -15.49
C LYS A 61 -0.95 -8.75 -16.22
N PRO A 62 -0.30 -9.12 -17.34
CA PRO A 62 0.41 -8.15 -18.18
C PRO A 62 -0.53 -7.04 -18.63
N GLN A 63 -0.27 -5.81 -18.21
CA GLN A 63 -1.13 -4.66 -18.49
C GLN A 63 -0.33 -3.35 -18.47
N GLU A 64 -0.84 -2.36 -19.18
CA GLU A 64 -0.29 -1.00 -19.05
C GLU A 64 -0.56 -0.43 -17.66
N ILE A 65 0.32 0.46 -17.21
CA ILE A 65 0.15 1.15 -15.93
C ILE A 65 -1.13 1.98 -16.00
N TYR A 66 -1.93 1.91 -14.94
CA TYR A 66 -3.16 2.68 -14.85
C TYR A 66 -2.90 4.18 -14.82
N SER A 67 -3.88 4.95 -15.29
CA SER A 67 -3.86 6.40 -15.13
C SER A 67 -3.74 6.79 -13.65
N LEU A 68 -3.16 7.96 -13.37
CA LEU A 68 -3.06 8.47 -12.00
C LEU A 68 -4.43 8.52 -11.30
N GLN A 69 -5.48 8.86 -12.05
CA GLN A 69 -6.85 8.91 -11.54
C GLN A 69 -7.37 7.52 -11.16
N SER A 70 -7.17 6.52 -12.03
CA SER A 70 -7.57 5.14 -11.78
C SER A 70 -6.80 4.55 -10.59
N THR A 71 -5.49 4.81 -10.51
CA THR A 71 -4.65 4.43 -9.36
C THR A 71 -5.16 5.08 -8.08
N ARG A 72 -5.50 6.38 -8.11
CA ARG A 72 -6.08 7.08 -6.96
C ARG A 72 -7.38 6.42 -6.48
N GLN A 73 -8.28 6.06 -7.40
CA GLN A 73 -9.53 5.40 -7.06
C GLN A 73 -9.33 4.05 -6.35
N ILE A 74 -8.27 3.31 -6.69
CA ILE A 74 -7.91 2.07 -5.98
C ILE A 74 -7.60 2.40 -4.52
N PHE A 75 -6.72 3.38 -4.27
CA PHE A 75 -6.33 3.76 -2.92
C PHE A 75 -7.45 4.42 -2.12
N ASP A 76 -8.35 5.18 -2.78
CA ASP A 76 -9.57 5.69 -2.16
C ASP A 76 -10.43 4.53 -1.64
N ARG A 77 -10.64 3.49 -2.44
CA ARG A 77 -11.40 2.29 -2.02
C ARG A 77 -10.70 1.52 -0.92
N LEU A 78 -9.37 1.39 -0.98
CA LEU A 78 -8.59 0.72 0.06
C LEU A 78 -8.69 1.45 1.40
N ALA A 79 -8.59 2.79 1.41
CA ALA A 79 -8.67 3.57 2.65
C ALA A 79 -10.03 3.40 3.33
N HIS A 80 -11.09 3.43 2.52
CA HIS A 80 -12.48 3.31 2.96
C HIS A 80 -12.96 1.85 3.14
N SER A 81 -12.08 0.86 2.91
CA SER A 81 -12.38 -0.54 3.24
C SER A 81 -12.37 -0.79 4.76
N SER A 82 -11.69 0.07 5.51
CA SER A 82 -11.64 0.02 6.96
C SER A 82 -12.76 0.85 7.61
N ILE A 83 -12.93 0.70 8.93
CA ILE A 83 -13.85 1.54 9.70
C ILE A 83 -13.45 3.02 9.73
N MET A 84 -12.18 3.34 9.45
CA MET A 84 -11.67 4.70 9.44
C MET A 84 -12.19 5.44 8.19
N ARG A 85 -12.79 6.62 8.40
CA ARG A 85 -13.27 7.49 7.32
C ARG A 85 -12.35 8.69 7.19
N LEU A 86 -11.68 8.80 6.05
CA LEU A 86 -10.88 9.98 5.69
C LEU A 86 -11.77 10.96 4.94
N ASN A 87 -11.62 12.26 5.24
CA ASN A 87 -12.21 13.28 4.37
C ASN A 87 -11.36 13.46 3.10
N GLU A 88 -11.93 14.12 2.09
CA GLU A 88 -11.30 14.31 0.78
C GLU A 88 -9.91 14.97 0.88
N SER A 89 -9.76 15.99 1.73
CA SER A 89 -8.48 16.67 1.94
C SER A 89 -7.41 15.73 2.54
N SER A 90 -7.80 14.92 3.52
CA SER A 90 -6.90 13.98 4.21
C SER A 90 -6.50 12.81 3.31
N MET A 91 -7.41 12.38 2.43
CA MET A 91 -7.16 11.36 1.42
C MET A 91 -6.25 11.90 0.30
N GLY A 92 -6.45 13.15 -0.14
CA GLY A 92 -5.53 13.83 -1.05
C GLY A 92 -4.10 13.88 -0.53
N LYS A 93 -3.92 14.37 0.70
CA LYS A 93 -2.60 14.40 1.36
C LYS A 93 -2.00 13.01 1.55
N LEU A 94 -2.82 11.99 1.84
CA LEU A 94 -2.34 10.61 1.91
C LEU A 94 -1.77 10.16 0.56
N PHE A 95 -2.52 10.39 -0.52
CA PHE A 95 -2.11 10.03 -1.88
C PHE A 95 -0.81 10.71 -2.32
N ASP A 96 -0.69 12.00 -2.06
CA ASP A 96 0.51 12.76 -2.42
C ASP A 96 1.75 12.26 -1.64
N LEU A 97 1.58 11.95 -0.35
CA LEU A 97 2.66 11.39 0.48
C LEU A 97 3.08 10.00 0.01
N MET A 98 2.14 9.13 -0.36
CA MET A 98 2.45 7.79 -0.90
C MET A 98 3.28 7.89 -2.19
N ILE A 99 2.88 8.78 -3.11
CA ILE A 99 3.63 9.02 -4.35
C ILE A 99 5.02 9.56 -4.03
N MET A 100 5.12 10.51 -3.11
CA MET A 100 6.39 11.13 -2.74
C MET A 100 7.34 10.10 -2.12
N GLY A 101 6.86 9.27 -1.18
CA GLY A 101 7.66 8.21 -0.54
C GLY A 101 8.17 7.18 -1.55
N PHE A 102 7.28 6.66 -2.41
CA PHE A 102 7.68 5.69 -3.42
C PHE A 102 8.61 6.29 -4.48
N LYS A 103 8.34 7.53 -4.93
CA LYS A 103 9.22 8.24 -5.87
C LYS A 103 10.61 8.44 -5.28
N LEU A 104 10.71 8.79 -4.00
CA LEU A 104 11.99 8.94 -3.32
C LEU A 104 12.76 7.61 -3.33
N GLN A 105 12.11 6.50 -2.94
CA GLN A 105 12.74 5.17 -2.99
C GLN A 105 13.27 4.84 -4.38
N LEU A 106 12.47 5.08 -5.43
CA LEU A 106 12.89 4.88 -6.83
C LEU A 106 14.03 5.80 -7.28
N MET A 107 14.17 6.98 -6.70
CA MET A 107 15.28 7.88 -7.01
C MET A 107 16.57 7.51 -6.27
N THR A 108 16.47 6.71 -5.20
CA THR A 108 17.62 6.29 -4.40
C THR A 108 18.17 4.91 -4.78
N VAL A 109 17.41 4.10 -5.53
CA VAL A 109 17.88 2.78 -5.99
C VAL A 109 19.05 2.92 -6.96
N THR A 110 20.04 2.04 -6.81
CA THR A 110 21.24 1.99 -7.64
C THR A 110 21.22 0.85 -8.64
N SER A 111 20.41 -0.17 -8.37
CA SER A 111 20.17 -1.29 -9.28
C SER A 111 18.68 -1.65 -9.35
N PRO A 112 18.22 -2.31 -10.44
CA PRO A 112 16.85 -2.80 -10.53
C PRO A 112 16.46 -3.79 -9.43
N LYS A 113 17.43 -4.52 -8.87
CA LYS A 113 17.19 -5.46 -7.76
C LYS A 113 16.73 -4.73 -6.51
N ASP A 114 17.26 -3.53 -6.27
CA ASP A 114 16.94 -2.74 -5.09
C ASP A 114 15.44 -2.40 -5.02
N ILE A 115 14.76 -2.30 -6.16
CA ILE A 115 13.29 -2.11 -6.23
C ILE A 115 12.56 -3.32 -5.66
N VAL A 116 13.05 -4.53 -5.96
CA VAL A 116 12.50 -5.77 -5.41
C VAL A 116 12.78 -5.84 -3.91
N ASP A 117 13.98 -5.45 -3.47
CA ASP A 117 14.33 -5.43 -2.04
C ASP A 117 13.43 -4.44 -1.26
N VAL A 118 13.16 -3.23 -1.81
CA VAL A 118 12.18 -2.28 -1.24
C VAL A 118 10.79 -2.90 -1.18
N THR A 119 10.37 -3.61 -2.22
CA THR A 119 9.06 -4.29 -2.26
C THR A 119 8.96 -5.37 -1.18
N MET A 120 10.01 -6.16 -0.98
CA MET A 120 10.05 -7.19 0.07
C MET A 120 10.02 -6.58 1.47
N ASN A 121 10.75 -5.48 1.69
CA ASN A 121 10.69 -4.74 2.95
C ASN A 121 9.27 -4.27 3.27
N HIS A 122 8.54 -3.76 2.27
CA HIS A 122 7.12 -3.42 2.43
C HIS A 122 6.31 -4.66 2.84
N LEU A 123 6.44 -5.77 2.13
CA LEU A 123 5.67 -6.98 2.42
C LEU A 123 5.93 -7.53 3.82
N ASP A 124 7.19 -7.54 4.27
CA ASP A 124 7.58 -8.01 5.60
C ASP A 124 6.99 -7.12 6.71
N GLU A 125 7.05 -5.81 6.54
CA GLU A 125 6.49 -4.87 7.52
C GLU A 125 4.96 -4.90 7.53
N LEU A 126 4.32 -4.98 6.36
CA LEU A 126 2.86 -5.16 6.26
C LEU A 126 2.43 -6.46 6.94
N ARG A 127 3.20 -7.54 6.77
CA ARG A 127 2.96 -8.81 7.45
C ARG A 127 3.13 -8.67 8.96
N ARG A 128 4.13 -7.91 9.44
CA ARG A 128 4.32 -7.65 10.88
C ARG A 128 3.15 -6.88 11.48
N LEU A 129 2.72 -5.80 10.80
CA LEU A 129 1.60 -4.96 11.23
C LEU A 129 0.27 -5.73 11.21
N ALA A 130 0.05 -6.57 10.20
CA ALA A 130 -1.17 -7.37 10.07
C ALA A 130 -1.18 -8.65 10.93
N GLY A 131 -0.03 -9.30 11.09
CA GLY A 131 0.13 -10.58 11.77
C GLY A 131 0.04 -10.50 13.29
N ALA A 132 0.20 -9.33 13.91
CA ALA A 132 0.05 -9.18 15.35
C ALA A 132 -1.39 -9.42 15.86
N LEU A 133 -2.38 -9.65 14.97
CA LEU A 133 -3.73 -10.12 15.33
C LEU A 133 -3.85 -11.65 15.41
N SER A 134 -2.96 -12.44 14.78
CA SER A 134 -3.04 -13.91 14.85
C SER A 134 -2.45 -14.50 16.13
N SER A 135 -1.69 -13.72 16.89
CA SER A 135 -1.09 -14.13 18.18
C SER A 135 -1.89 -13.71 19.41
N SER A 136 -3.06 -13.06 19.23
CA SER A 136 -3.92 -12.60 20.35
C SER A 136 -5.16 -13.49 20.57
N SER A 137 -5.21 -14.66 19.92
CA SER A 137 -6.35 -15.61 19.98
C SER A 137 -5.96 -17.00 20.49
N LEU A 138 -4.85 -17.11 21.24
CA LEU A 138 -4.48 -18.31 22.00
C LEU A 138 -4.20 -17.92 23.45
#